data_AF-A0A5J6PD39-F1
#
_entry.id   AF-A0A5J6PD39-F1
#
_cell.length_a   1.000
_cell.length_b   1.000
_cell.length_c   1.000
_cell.angle_alpha   90.00
_cell.angle_beta   90.00
_cell.angle_gamma   90.00
#
_symmetry.space_group_name_H-M   'P 1'
#
loop_
_entity.id
_entity.type
_entity.pdbx_description
1 polymer ?
#
loop_
_entity_poly.entity_id
_entity_poly.type
_entity_poly.pdbx_seq_one_letter_code
_entity_poly.pdbx_strand_id
1 'polypeptide(L)'
;MKYVCLVIMFLCVSAFAAEPCTKKKCKAISGTNTIVITISLDEEGNPLPSVMELLELKPGQRIVFTGPEEFSIFFKDQKTPFKKSEFKSKDGVVTIKIPEKIFEDKRFFEEGYQNAGIEFNYGVRVNGKELDPPLIVRDDF
;
A
#
# COMPACT_ATOMS: atom_id res chain seq x y z
N MET A 1 -19.46 -48.10 29.78
CA MET A 1 -18.16 -47.40 29.96
C MET A 1 -17.37 -47.65 28.67
N LYS A 2 -17.40 -46.79 27.63
CA LYS A 2 -16.69 -45.49 27.44
C LYS A 2 -15.26 -45.62 27.97
N TYR A 3 -14.18 -45.57 27.17
CA TYR A 3 -13.71 -44.45 26.34
C TYR A 3 -12.88 -44.93 25.13
N VAL A 4 -13.10 -44.35 23.95
CA VAL A 4 -12.12 -44.35 22.84
C VAL A 4 -11.62 -42.92 22.71
N CYS A 5 -10.36 -42.72 23.05
CA CYS A 5 -9.67 -41.44 22.99
C CYS A 5 -9.15 -41.24 21.57
N LEU A 6 -9.95 -40.60 20.71
CA LEU A 6 -9.54 -40.20 19.37
C LEU A 6 -8.82 -38.84 19.48
N VAL A 7 -7.50 -38.88 19.50
CA VAL A 7 -6.63 -37.69 19.48
C VAL A 7 -6.70 -37.09 18.07
N ILE A 8 -7.59 -36.13 17.87
CA ILE A 8 -7.61 -35.30 16.66
C ILE A 8 -6.49 -34.28 16.82
N MET A 9 -5.38 -34.57 16.16
CA MET A 9 -4.22 -33.69 16.03
C MET A 9 -4.65 -32.43 15.28
N PHE A 10 -4.87 -31.35 16.04
CA PHE A 10 -5.14 -30.01 15.52
C PHE A 10 -3.89 -29.55 14.74
N LEU A 11 -3.92 -29.71 13.42
CA LEU A 11 -3.04 -28.99 12.52
C LEU A 11 -3.43 -27.50 12.61
N CYS A 12 -2.73 -26.76 13.46
CA CYS A 12 -2.69 -25.30 13.38
C CYS A 12 -2.01 -24.92 12.06
N VAL A 13 -2.79 -24.90 10.98
CA VAL A 13 -2.45 -24.14 9.78
C VAL A 13 -2.55 -22.68 10.21
N SER A 14 -1.42 -22.09 10.56
CA SER A 14 -1.30 -20.65 10.74
C SER A 14 -1.51 -19.99 9.39
N ALA A 15 -2.78 -19.80 9.02
CA ALA A 15 -3.19 -18.91 7.96
C ALA A 15 -2.75 -17.51 8.40
N PHE A 16 -1.60 -17.07 7.87
CA PHE A 16 -1.19 -15.68 7.91
C PHE A 16 -2.13 -14.91 6.99
N ALA A 17 -3.36 -14.69 7.46
CA ALA A 17 -4.30 -13.81 6.81
C ALA A 17 -3.72 -12.39 6.98
N ALA A 18 -3.19 -11.83 5.90
CA ALA A 18 -2.95 -10.40 5.85
C ALA A 18 -4.31 -9.73 6.07
N GLU A 19 -4.51 -9.09 7.23
CA GLU A 19 -5.73 -8.35 7.50
C GLU A 19 -5.86 -7.23 6.46
N PRO A 20 -6.96 -7.18 5.68
CA PRO A 20 -7.17 -6.09 4.74
C PRO A 20 -7.23 -4.78 5.51
N CYS A 21 -6.58 -3.73 4.98
CA CYS A 21 -6.56 -2.39 5.58
C CYS A 21 -8.00 -1.95 5.91
N THR A 22 -8.34 -1.89 7.20
CA THR A 22 -9.67 -1.45 7.68
C THR A 22 -9.56 -0.06 8.27
N LYS A 23 -10.20 0.95 7.64
CA LYS A 23 -10.63 2.31 8.12
C LYS A 23 -9.69 3.17 9.00
N LYS A 24 -8.53 2.67 9.41
CA LYS A 24 -7.54 3.30 10.28
C LYS A 24 -6.20 2.97 9.68
N LYS A 25 -5.59 3.95 8.98
CA LYS A 25 -4.18 4.01 8.57
C LYS A 25 -3.56 2.64 8.23
N CYS A 26 -3.36 2.34 6.95
CA CYS A 26 -2.62 1.14 6.55
C CYS A 26 -1.27 1.08 7.29
N LYS A 27 -1.12 0.09 8.19
CA LYS A 27 0.11 -0.14 8.93
C LYS A 27 0.96 -1.19 8.22
N ALA A 28 2.27 -1.11 8.42
CA ALA A 28 3.16 -2.16 7.97
C ALA A 28 2.78 -3.50 8.64
N ILE A 29 2.91 -4.59 7.89
CA ILE A 29 2.74 -5.95 8.41
C ILE A 29 3.74 -6.13 9.56
N SER A 30 3.26 -6.64 10.69
CA SER A 30 4.07 -6.85 11.90
C SER A 30 5.35 -7.64 11.59
N GLY A 31 6.48 -7.18 12.11
CA GLY A 31 7.79 -7.77 11.83
C GLY A 31 8.38 -7.42 10.46
N THR A 32 7.72 -6.56 9.67
CA THR A 32 8.19 -6.12 8.35
C THR A 32 8.16 -4.60 8.22
N ASN A 33 8.83 -4.09 7.18
CA ASN A 33 8.72 -2.70 6.74
C ASN A 33 7.82 -2.56 5.49
N THR A 34 6.84 -3.46 5.34
CA THR A 34 6.01 -3.58 4.14
C THR A 34 4.54 -3.32 4.44
N ILE A 35 3.91 -2.45 3.67
CA ILE A 35 2.47 -2.22 3.64
C ILE A 35 1.90 -2.89 2.41
N VAL A 36 0.83 -3.67 2.58
CA VAL A 36 0.13 -4.32 1.48
C VAL A 36 -1.19 -3.60 1.26
N ILE A 37 -1.46 -3.24 0.03
CA ILE A 37 -2.69 -2.58 -0.39
C ILE A 37 -3.36 -3.46 -1.43
N THR A 38 -4.63 -3.77 -1.23
CA THR A 38 -5.42 -4.55 -2.18
C THR A 38 -6.30 -3.62 -2.98
N ILE A 39 -6.19 -3.69 -4.29
CA ILE A 39 -7.03 -3.00 -5.25
C ILE A 39 -8.18 -3.94 -5.56
N SER A 40 -9.35 -3.62 -5.04
CA SER A 40 -10.58 -4.36 -5.30
C SER A 40 -11.44 -3.60 -6.31
N LEU A 41 -12.21 -4.33 -7.09
CA LEU A 41 -13.18 -3.77 -8.04
C LEU A 41 -14.61 -4.03 -7.59
N ASP A 42 -15.55 -3.15 -7.94
CA ASP A 42 -16.99 -3.42 -7.87
C ASP A 42 -17.48 -4.28 -9.06
N GLU A 43 -18.78 -4.57 -9.10
CA GLU A 43 -19.40 -5.39 -10.16
C GLU A 43 -19.29 -4.74 -11.55
N GLU A 44 -19.18 -3.41 -11.59
CA GLU A 44 -18.99 -2.60 -12.78
C GLU A 44 -17.49 -2.43 -13.15
N GLY A 45 -16.58 -3.03 -12.39
CA GLY A 45 -15.13 -2.97 -12.61
C GLY A 45 -14.48 -1.63 -12.22
N ASN A 46 -15.13 -0.79 -11.41
CA ASN A 46 -14.53 0.41 -10.82
C ASN A 46 -13.66 0.05 -9.60
N PRO A 47 -12.52 0.72 -9.40
CA PRO A 47 -11.73 0.57 -8.18
C PRO A 47 -12.49 1.05 -6.93
N LEU A 48 -12.48 0.24 -5.87
CA LEU A 48 -13.17 0.54 -4.61
C LEU A 48 -12.38 1.53 -3.73
N PRO A 49 -12.99 2.64 -3.26
CA PRO A 49 -12.32 3.66 -2.43
C PRO A 49 -11.90 3.19 -1.04
N SER A 50 -12.65 2.23 -0.48
CA SER A 50 -12.61 1.85 0.94
C SER A 50 -11.29 1.22 1.41
N VAL A 51 -10.40 0.85 0.49
CA VAL A 51 -9.09 0.27 0.81
C VAL A 51 -7.97 1.32 0.79
N MET A 52 -8.25 2.56 0.35
CA MET A 52 -7.21 3.53 -0.01
C MET A 52 -7.39 4.95 0.56
N GLU A 53 -8.20 5.15 1.61
CA GLU A 53 -8.59 6.49 2.11
C GLU A 53 -7.42 7.43 2.49
N LEU A 54 -6.32 6.91 3.05
CA LEU A 54 -5.09 7.67 3.29
C LEU A 54 -3.93 6.72 3.54
N LEU A 55 -2.87 6.84 2.74
CA LEU A 55 -1.66 6.06 2.92
C LEU A 55 -0.56 6.88 3.60
N GLU A 56 -0.37 6.66 4.90
CA GLU A 56 0.75 7.23 5.65
C GLU A 56 1.95 6.28 5.63
N LEU A 57 3.09 6.75 5.13
CA LEU A 57 4.32 5.97 4.95
C LEU A 57 5.50 6.63 5.65
N LYS A 58 6.55 5.85 5.85
CA LYS A 58 7.87 6.29 6.34
C LYS A 58 8.92 6.17 5.25
N PRO A 59 10.02 6.95 5.33
CA PRO A 59 11.18 6.73 4.47
C PRO A 59 11.64 5.27 4.50
N GLY A 60 12.00 4.72 3.35
CA GLY A 60 12.46 3.32 3.24
C GLY A 60 11.37 2.24 3.29
N GLN A 61 10.11 2.59 3.60
CA GLN A 61 9.01 1.62 3.60
C GLN A 61 8.71 1.08 2.21
N ARG A 62 8.33 -0.19 2.17
CA ARG A 62 7.87 -0.87 0.96
C ARG A 62 6.35 -0.87 0.94
N ILE A 63 5.78 -0.57 -0.22
CA ILE A 63 4.36 -0.74 -0.51
C ILE A 63 4.25 -1.84 -1.55
N VAL A 64 3.35 -2.77 -1.33
CA VAL A 64 2.98 -3.81 -2.30
C VAL A 64 1.51 -3.63 -2.62
N PHE A 65 1.22 -3.17 -3.82
CA PHE A 65 -0.13 -3.14 -4.37
C PHE A 65 -0.41 -4.51 -5.00
N THR A 66 -1.56 -5.08 -4.67
CA THR A 66 -2.07 -6.35 -5.18
C THR A 66 -3.45 -6.11 -5.76
N GLY A 67 -3.80 -6.74 -6.88
CA GLY A 67 -5.08 -6.47 -7.51
C GLY A 67 -5.36 -7.35 -8.73
N PRO A 68 -6.20 -6.88 -9.65
CA PRO A 68 -6.40 -7.49 -10.97
C PRO A 68 -5.08 -7.65 -11.72
N GLU A 69 -5.06 -8.50 -12.76
CA GLU A 69 -3.85 -8.79 -13.53
C GLU A 69 -3.17 -7.51 -14.05
N GLU A 70 -3.96 -6.58 -14.58
CA GLU A 70 -3.50 -5.32 -15.14
C GLU A 70 -4.02 -4.10 -14.33
N PHE A 71 -3.09 -3.33 -13.77
CA PHE A 71 -3.34 -2.00 -13.22
C PHE A 71 -2.07 -1.15 -13.27
N SER A 72 -2.19 0.15 -13.01
CA SER A 72 -1.02 1.00 -12.79
C SER A 72 -1.18 1.96 -11.62
N ILE A 73 -0.04 2.23 -10.97
CA ILE A 73 0.11 3.26 -9.94
C ILE A 73 0.87 4.40 -10.58
N PHE A 74 0.33 5.62 -10.54
CA PHE A 74 0.97 6.77 -11.16
C PHE A 74 0.90 8.00 -10.28
N PHE A 75 1.90 8.88 -10.42
CA PHE A 75 2.03 10.13 -9.68
C PHE A 75 1.58 11.30 -10.56
N LYS A 76 0.76 12.17 -9.99
CA LYS A 76 0.20 13.37 -10.64
C LYS A 76 1.11 14.58 -10.44
N ASP A 77 0.78 15.67 -11.14
CA ASP A 77 1.40 16.99 -10.98
C ASP A 77 2.93 17.02 -11.14
N GLN A 78 3.49 16.01 -11.82
CA GLN A 78 4.94 15.80 -11.98
C GLN A 78 5.69 15.64 -10.65
N LYS A 79 4.98 15.45 -9.53
CA LYS A 79 5.55 15.29 -8.19
C LYS A 79 5.68 13.82 -7.86
N THR A 80 6.90 13.30 -7.95
CA THR A 80 7.19 11.90 -7.64
C THR A 80 8.56 11.76 -6.96
N PRO A 81 8.68 10.87 -5.96
CA PRO A 81 9.98 10.57 -5.36
C PRO A 81 10.83 9.65 -6.25
N PHE A 82 10.33 9.27 -7.44
CA PHE A 82 10.96 8.31 -8.34
C PHE A 82 11.42 8.95 -9.66
N LYS A 83 12.22 8.21 -10.44
CA LYS A 83 12.60 8.61 -11.80
C LYS A 83 11.48 8.46 -12.82
N LYS A 84 10.48 7.64 -12.52
CA LYS A 84 9.33 7.37 -13.38
C LYS A 84 8.05 7.78 -12.67
N SER A 85 7.09 8.29 -13.42
CA SER A 85 5.78 8.70 -12.91
C SER A 85 4.78 7.54 -12.82
N GLU A 86 5.01 6.41 -13.50
CA GLU A 86 4.05 5.30 -13.56
C GLU A 86 4.72 3.93 -13.32
N PHE A 87 3.99 3.06 -12.62
CA PHE A 87 4.34 1.70 -12.28
C PHE A 87 3.20 0.79 -12.75
N LYS A 88 3.43 0.01 -13.79
CA LYS A 88 2.48 -1.00 -14.26
C LYS A 88 2.62 -2.28 -13.45
N SER A 89 1.51 -2.96 -13.20
CA SER A 89 1.49 -4.26 -12.57
C SER A 89 2.22 -5.29 -13.42
N LYS A 90 2.78 -6.26 -12.73
CA LYS A 90 3.24 -7.51 -13.30
C LYS A 90 2.60 -8.62 -12.48
N ASP A 91 1.85 -9.50 -13.14
CA ASP A 91 1.15 -10.62 -12.48
C ASP A 91 0.25 -10.15 -11.32
N GLY A 92 -0.45 -9.02 -11.50
CA GLY A 92 -1.30 -8.41 -10.48
C GLY A 92 -0.57 -7.80 -9.27
N VAL A 93 0.73 -7.52 -9.39
CA VAL A 93 1.54 -6.94 -8.31
C VAL A 93 2.34 -5.72 -8.78
N VAL A 94 2.33 -4.67 -7.96
CA VAL A 94 3.26 -3.53 -8.05
C VAL A 94 3.97 -3.36 -6.71
N THR A 95 5.30 -3.32 -6.73
CA THR A 95 6.10 -3.03 -5.53
C THR A 95 6.81 -1.69 -5.68
N ILE A 96 6.66 -0.83 -4.67
CA ILE A 96 7.29 0.49 -4.60
C ILE A 96 8.03 0.58 -3.27
N LYS A 97 9.28 1.08 -3.26
CA LYS A 97 10.02 1.39 -2.02
C LYS A 97 10.20 2.89 -1.94
N ILE A 98 9.69 3.53 -0.89
CA ILE A 98 9.91 4.95 -0.63
C ILE A 98 11.41 5.19 -0.41
N PRO A 99 12.03 6.21 -1.03
CA PRO A 99 13.44 6.51 -0.80
C PRO A 99 13.72 6.78 0.67
N GLU A 100 14.80 6.23 1.20
CA GLU A 100 15.22 6.43 2.61
C GLU A 100 15.60 7.87 2.89
N LYS A 101 16.13 8.56 1.88
CA LYS A 101 16.63 9.94 1.97
C LYS A 101 15.66 10.95 1.36
N ILE A 102 14.36 10.66 1.38
CA ILE A 102 13.33 11.50 0.72
C ILE A 102 13.29 12.92 1.27
N PHE A 103 13.53 13.10 2.58
CA PHE A 103 13.60 14.40 3.23
C PHE A 103 14.92 15.14 2.99
N GLU A 104 15.97 14.47 2.49
CA GLU A 104 17.23 15.11 2.07
C GLU A 104 17.14 15.65 0.62
N ASP A 105 16.11 15.25 -0.13
CA ASP A 105 15.92 15.71 -1.51
C ASP A 105 15.49 17.17 -1.52
N LYS A 106 16.26 18.02 -2.20
CA LYS A 106 15.99 19.46 -2.32
C LYS A 106 14.60 19.77 -2.89
N ARG A 107 14.02 18.85 -3.68
CA ARG A 107 12.66 18.97 -4.23
C ARG A 107 11.56 18.92 -3.17
N PHE A 108 11.83 18.29 -2.02
CA PHE A 108 10.84 18.03 -0.98
C PHE A 108 11.25 18.55 0.41
N PHE A 109 12.49 19.00 0.58
CA PHE A 109 13.04 19.43 1.87
C PHE A 109 12.17 20.51 2.55
N GLU A 110 11.80 21.56 1.82
CA GLU A 110 11.03 22.67 2.39
C GLU A 110 9.63 22.24 2.84
N GLU A 111 8.94 21.45 2.01
CA GLU A 111 7.63 20.89 2.34
C GLU A 111 7.71 19.96 3.55
N GLY A 112 8.67 19.03 3.54
CA GLY A 112 8.87 18.09 4.64
C GLY A 112 9.16 18.78 5.97
N TYR A 113 9.93 19.88 5.95
CA TYR A 113 10.24 20.68 7.12
C TYR A 113 9.05 21.50 7.62
N GLN A 114 8.30 22.15 6.73
CA GLN A 114 7.18 23.02 7.11
C GLN A 114 5.92 22.24 7.51
N ASN A 115 5.65 21.11 6.85
CA ASN A 115 4.39 20.38 6.96
C ASN A 115 4.49 19.08 7.77
N ALA A 116 5.68 18.76 8.31
CA ALA A 116 5.97 17.48 8.98
C ALA A 116 5.63 16.25 8.11
N GLY A 117 5.76 16.40 6.79
CA GLY A 117 5.47 15.34 5.82
C GLY A 117 5.52 15.85 4.38
N ILE A 118 5.61 14.91 3.45
CA ILE A 118 5.59 15.18 2.01
C ILE A 118 4.38 14.48 1.42
N GLU A 119 3.48 15.24 0.80
CA GLU A 119 2.26 14.72 0.19
C GLU A 119 2.50 14.42 -1.29
N PHE A 120 2.07 13.25 -1.73
CA PHE A 120 2.11 12.86 -3.13
C PHE A 120 0.71 12.53 -3.61
N ASN A 121 0.27 13.27 -4.64
CA ASN A 121 -0.92 12.94 -5.38
C ASN A 121 -0.61 11.72 -6.25
N TYR A 122 -1.13 10.56 -5.88
CA TYR A 122 -1.03 9.36 -6.68
C TYR A 122 -2.42 8.87 -7.06
N GLY A 123 -2.48 8.15 -8.18
CA GLY A 123 -3.68 7.50 -8.65
C GLY A 123 -3.42 6.04 -8.94
N VAL A 124 -4.51 5.27 -8.90
CA VAL A 124 -4.58 3.86 -9.28
C VAL A 124 -5.48 3.77 -10.50
N ARG A 125 -4.94 3.29 -11.61
CA ARG A 125 -5.69 3.08 -12.85
C ARG A 125 -5.95 1.60 -13.08
N VAL A 126 -7.21 1.25 -13.27
CA VAL A 126 -7.66 -0.11 -13.60
C VAL A 126 -8.77 -0.01 -14.65
N ASN A 127 -8.70 -0.79 -15.72
CA ASN A 127 -9.73 -0.80 -16.78
C ASN A 127 -10.08 0.59 -17.34
N GLY A 128 -9.10 1.48 -17.44
CA GLY A 128 -9.30 2.88 -17.88
C GLY A 128 -10.00 3.80 -16.86
N LYS A 129 -10.34 3.28 -15.68
CA LYS A 129 -10.93 4.01 -14.56
C LYS A 129 -9.86 4.36 -13.54
N GLU A 130 -10.06 5.45 -12.82
CA GLU A 130 -9.04 6.06 -11.97
C GLU A 130 -9.58 6.32 -10.57
N LEU A 131 -8.76 6.02 -9.56
CA LEU A 131 -9.00 6.35 -8.16
C LEU A 131 -7.80 7.13 -7.63
N ASP A 132 -8.05 8.20 -6.87
CA ASP A 132 -7.03 9.16 -6.44
C ASP A 132 -6.89 9.23 -4.92
N PRO A 133 -6.32 8.18 -4.31
CA PRO A 133 -6.01 8.20 -2.90
C PRO A 133 -4.87 9.18 -2.55
N PRO A 134 -4.93 9.85 -1.39
CA PRO A 134 -3.80 10.64 -0.90
C PRO A 134 -2.69 9.73 -0.33
N LEU A 135 -1.42 10.05 -0.63
CA LEU A 135 -0.23 9.45 -0.01
C LEU A 135 0.55 10.52 0.72
N ILE A 136 0.88 10.27 1.99
CA ILE A 136 1.71 11.17 2.79
C ILE A 136 2.89 10.37 3.33
N VAL A 137 4.10 10.87 3.11
CA VAL A 137 5.30 10.36 3.77
C VAL A 137 5.59 11.23 4.98
N ARG A 138 5.65 10.64 6.18
CA ARG A 138 6.03 11.32 7.42
C ARG A 138 7.26 10.68 8.03
N ASP A 139 8.03 11.49 8.74
CA ASP A 139 9.09 11.01 9.61
C ASP A 139 8.56 10.89 11.05
N ASP A 140 9.03 9.91 11.82
CA ASP A 140 8.66 9.82 13.24
C ASP A 140 9.59 10.75 14.04
N PHE A 141 9.24 12.03 14.16
CA PHE A 141 9.88 12.94 15.12
C PHE A 141 8.96 13.20 16.31
#